data_AF-A0A927DW61-F1
#
_entry.id   AF-A0A927DW61-F1
#
_cell.length_a   1.000
_cell.length_b   1.000
_cell.length_c   1.000
_cell.angle_alpha   90.00
_cell.angle_beta   90.00
_cell.angle_gamma   90.00
#
_symmetry.space_group_name_H-M   'P 1'
#
loop_
_entity.id
_entity.type
_entity.pdbx_description
1 polymer ?
#
loop_
_entity_poly.entity_id
_entity_poly.type
_entity_poly.pdbx_seq_one_letter_code
_entity_poly.pdbx_strand_id
1 'polypeptide(L)'
;MDDISEKQKTELSHVLKTLEQQLASAQMRLNRLQHKSKQETKQIETRQKIILGAEVAKALDCDVFTVDKELVLGMLLETPNLHPDDKVRFRKNGLLFLASMKGRKT
;
A
#
# COMPACT_ATOMS: atom_id res chain seq x y z
N MET A 1 59.06 -19.48 15.61
CA MET A 1 58.35 -18.98 14.41
C MET A 1 56.84 -18.97 14.61
N ASP A 2 56.35 -19.46 15.77
CA ASP A 2 54.93 -19.71 16.05
C ASP A 2 54.14 -18.47 16.50
N ASP A 3 54.83 -17.48 17.05
CA ASP A 3 54.21 -16.26 17.63
C ASP A 3 53.54 -15.37 16.57
N ILE A 4 54.03 -15.42 15.32
CA ILE A 4 53.44 -14.71 14.17
C ILE A 4 52.14 -15.41 13.71
N SER A 5 52.02 -16.72 13.90
CA SER A 5 50.85 -17.51 13.51
C SER A 5 49.66 -17.27 14.45
N GLU A 6 49.90 -17.23 15.76
CA GLU A 6 48.89 -16.94 16.80
C GLU A 6 48.30 -15.53 16.66
N LYS A 7 49.15 -14.54 16.36
CA LYS A 7 48.73 -13.15 16.18
C LYS A 7 47.79 -12.98 14.97
N GLN A 8 48.10 -13.64 13.85
CA GLN A 8 47.25 -13.63 12.66
C GLN A 8 45.90 -14.32 12.89
N LYS A 9 45.88 -15.42 13.64
CA LYS A 9 44.66 -16.17 13.99
C LYS A 9 43.71 -15.34 14.86
N THR A 10 44.27 -14.57 15.78
CA THR A 10 43.53 -13.67 16.67
C THR A 10 42.88 -12.51 15.91
N GLU A 11 43.60 -11.89 14.97
CA GLU A 11 43.03 -10.82 14.13
C GLU A 11 41.94 -11.33 13.19
N LEU A 12 42.12 -12.50 12.57
CA LEU A 12 41.07 -13.14 11.75
C LEU A 12 39.80 -13.41 12.56
N SER A 13 39.94 -13.89 13.81
CA SER A 13 38.80 -14.08 14.71
C SER A 13 38.08 -12.76 15.00
N HIS A 14 38.82 -11.67 15.21
CA HIS A 14 38.24 -10.35 15.45
C HIS A 14 37.50 -9.80 14.22
N VAL A 15 38.07 -9.98 13.02
CA VAL A 15 37.45 -9.60 11.75
C VAL A 15 36.16 -10.41 11.52
N LEU A 16 36.19 -11.73 11.73
CA LEU A 16 35.00 -12.58 11.58
C LEU A 16 33.88 -12.17 12.53
N LYS A 17 34.18 -11.93 13.82
CA LYS A 17 33.20 -11.41 14.79
C LYS A 17 32.61 -10.06 14.36
N THR A 18 33.46 -9.17 13.82
CA THR A 18 33.02 -7.86 13.33
C THR A 18 32.07 -8.02 12.13
N LEU A 19 32.38 -8.92 11.20
CA LEU A 19 31.53 -9.21 10.04
C LEU A 19 30.18 -9.84 10.45
N GLU A 20 30.20 -10.78 11.40
CA GLU A 20 28.98 -11.38 11.96
C GLU A 20 28.08 -10.32 12.62
N GLN A 21 28.68 -9.40 13.38
CA GLN A 21 27.96 -8.29 14.00
C GLN A 21 27.37 -7.33 12.96
N GLN A 22 28.12 -7.03 11.90
CA GLN A 22 27.64 -6.21 10.78
C GLN A 22 26.48 -6.90 10.04
N LEU A 23 26.57 -8.21 9.81
CA LEU A 23 25.51 -8.99 9.18
C LEU A 23 24.24 -9.00 10.04
N ALA A 24 24.37 -9.23 11.34
CA ALA A 24 23.25 -9.19 12.28
C ALA A 24 22.59 -7.80 12.32
N SER A 25 23.40 -6.73 12.34
CA SER A 25 22.92 -5.34 12.30
C SER A 25 22.18 -5.03 10.99
N ALA A 26 22.72 -5.45 9.85
CA ALA A 26 22.09 -5.30 8.55
C ALA A 26 20.75 -6.06 8.47
N GLN A 27 20.71 -7.30 8.97
CA GLN A 27 19.49 -8.11 9.01
C GLN A 27 18.41 -7.48 9.89
N MET A 28 18.77 -6.97 11.08
CA MET A 28 17.82 -6.25 11.94
C MET A 28 17.26 -5.01 11.25
N ARG A 29 18.11 -4.24 10.56
CA ARG A 29 17.69 -3.06 9.79
C ARG A 29 16.76 -3.45 8.64
N LEU A 30 17.07 -4.53 7.93
CA LEU A 30 16.23 -5.05 6.84
C LEU A 30 14.85 -5.45 7.36
N ASN A 31 14.77 -6.21 8.46
CA ASN A 31 13.52 -6.63 9.08
C ASN A 31 12.66 -5.42 9.50
N ARG A 32 13.28 -4.39 10.07
CA ARG A 32 12.59 -3.14 10.44
C ARG A 32 12.04 -2.42 9.21
N LEU A 33 12.81 -2.32 8.14
CA LEU A 33 12.36 -1.68 6.89
C LEU A 33 11.22 -2.46 6.23
N GLN A 34 11.30 -3.79 6.21
CA GLN A 34 10.22 -4.65 5.70
C GLN A 34 8.94 -4.48 6.51
N HIS A 35 9.04 -4.41 7.85
CA HIS A 35 7.88 -4.15 8.70
C HIS A 35 7.25 -2.77 8.41
N LYS A 36 8.08 -1.73 8.29
CA LYS A 36 7.62 -0.37 7.96
C LYS A 36 6.93 -0.32 6.59
N SER A 37 7.50 -0.98 5.59
CA SER A 37 6.91 -1.09 4.26
C SER A 37 5.55 -1.77 4.30
N LYS A 38 5.40 -2.90 5.02
CA LYS A 38 4.11 -3.56 5.21
C LYS A 38 3.08 -2.64 5.89
N GLN A 39 3.50 -1.85 6.86
CA GLN A 39 2.63 -0.89 7.55
C GLN A 39 2.18 0.24 6.62
N GLU A 40 3.08 0.78 5.82
CA GLU A 40 2.77 1.81 4.82
C GLU A 40 1.79 1.26 3.76
N THR A 41 1.98 0.03 3.28
CA THR A 41 1.03 -0.62 2.37
C THR A 41 -0.38 -0.71 2.95
N LYS A 42 -0.51 -1.18 4.20
CA LYS A 42 -1.81 -1.25 4.90
C LYS A 42 -2.46 0.13 5.05
N GLN A 43 -1.64 1.16 5.33
CA GLN A 43 -2.12 2.53 5.45
C GLN A 43 -2.64 3.05 4.12
N ILE A 44 -1.91 2.84 3.02
CA ILE A 44 -2.34 3.24 1.67
C ILE A 44 -3.64 2.54 1.29
N GLU A 45 -3.73 1.23 1.51
CA GLU A 45 -4.94 0.44 1.22
C GLU A 45 -6.15 0.96 2.01
N THR A 46 -5.97 1.20 3.32
CA THR A 46 -7.03 1.76 4.18
C THR A 46 -7.47 3.13 3.69
N ARG A 47 -6.52 3.99 3.31
CA ARG A 47 -6.80 5.34 2.83
C ARG A 47 -7.56 5.32 1.49
N GLN A 48 -7.22 4.39 0.59
CA GLN A 48 -7.95 4.19 -0.67
C GLN A 48 -9.39 3.72 -0.44
N LYS A 49 -9.61 2.79 0.51
CA LYS A 49 -10.96 2.34 0.88
C LYS A 49 -11.82 3.50 1.42
N ILE A 50 -11.24 4.37 2.23
CA ILE A 50 -11.93 5.56 2.77
C ILE A 50 -12.28 6.54 1.65
N ILE A 51 -11.33 6.83 0.75
CA ILE A 51 -11.56 7.73 -0.38
C ILE A 51 -12.71 7.19 -1.24
N LEU A 52 -12.67 5.92 -1.61
CA LEU A 52 -13.73 5.31 -2.41
C LEU A 52 -15.09 5.39 -1.72
N GLY A 53 -15.16 5.14 -0.41
CA GLY A 53 -16.40 5.29 0.35
C GLY A 53 -16.96 6.72 0.29
N ALA A 54 -16.09 7.73 0.40
CA ALA A 54 -16.49 9.13 0.26
C ALA A 54 -16.92 9.50 -1.17
N GLU A 55 -16.25 8.96 -2.19
CA GLU A 55 -16.59 9.17 -3.60
C GLU A 55 -17.99 8.59 -3.91
N VAL A 56 -18.29 7.38 -3.43
CA VAL A 56 -19.60 6.73 -3.60
C VAL A 56 -20.69 7.53 -2.91
N ALA A 57 -20.48 7.92 -1.64
CA ALA A 57 -21.46 8.73 -0.90
C ALA A 57 -21.75 10.05 -1.61
N LYS A 58 -20.71 10.72 -2.13
CA LYS A 58 -20.88 11.96 -2.87
C LYS A 58 -21.60 11.77 -4.21
N ALA A 59 -21.37 10.66 -4.91
CA ALA A 59 -22.04 10.35 -6.16
C ALA A 59 -23.55 10.11 -5.98
N LEU A 60 -23.94 9.56 -4.83
CA LEU A 60 -25.33 9.30 -4.44
C LEU A 60 -25.98 10.47 -3.69
N ASP A 61 -25.22 11.55 -3.45
CA ASP A 61 -25.60 12.69 -2.61
C ASP A 61 -26.19 12.30 -1.24
N CYS A 62 -25.55 11.32 -0.60
CA CYS A 62 -25.91 10.85 0.73
C CYS A 62 -24.72 10.91 1.69
N ASP A 63 -24.99 10.68 2.98
CA ASP A 63 -23.94 10.53 3.97
C ASP A 63 -23.28 9.14 3.87
N VAL A 64 -21.97 9.07 4.12
CA VAL A 64 -21.18 7.83 3.99
C VAL A 64 -21.69 6.68 4.88
N PHE A 65 -22.31 6.99 6.01
CA PHE A 65 -22.90 6.01 6.92
C PHE A 65 -24.29 5.54 6.47
N THR A 66 -24.91 6.25 5.53
CA THR A 66 -26.27 6.01 5.01
C THR A 66 -26.31 5.45 3.60
N VAL A 67 -25.15 5.20 2.98
CA VAL A 67 -25.07 4.54 1.66
C VAL A 67 -25.77 3.18 1.74
N ASP A 68 -26.77 2.97 0.88
CA ASP A 68 -27.42 1.67 0.66
C ASP A 68 -26.40 0.71 0.01
N LYS A 69 -25.77 -0.13 0.83
CA LYS A 69 -24.65 -0.96 0.41
C LYS A 69 -25.13 -2.10 -0.48
N GLU A 70 -26.29 -2.66 -0.15
CA GLU A 70 -26.93 -3.75 -0.87
C GLU A 70 -27.25 -3.33 -2.30
N LEU A 71 -27.88 -2.16 -2.48
CA LEU A 71 -28.20 -1.63 -3.79
C LEU A 71 -26.94 -1.32 -4.61
N VAL A 72 -25.95 -0.62 -4.01
CA VAL A 72 -24.71 -0.25 -4.71
C VAL A 72 -23.94 -1.49 -5.16
N LEU A 73 -23.78 -2.48 -4.28
CA LEU A 73 -23.08 -3.72 -4.63
C LEU A 73 -23.85 -4.51 -5.68
N GLY A 74 -25.18 -4.57 -5.60
CA GLY A 74 -26.03 -5.18 -6.61
C GLY A 74 -25.81 -4.56 -8.00
N MET A 75 -25.82 -3.23 -8.09
CA MET A 75 -25.55 -2.52 -9.36
C MET A 75 -24.14 -2.80 -9.90
N LEU A 76 -23.12 -2.85 -9.02
CA LEU A 76 -21.75 -3.14 -9.43
C LEU A 76 -21.60 -4.56 -9.97
N LEU A 77 -22.32 -5.53 -9.41
CA LEU A 77 -22.31 -6.92 -9.89
C LEU A 77 -22.92 -7.07 -11.29
N GLU A 78 -23.78 -6.16 -11.74
CA GLU A 78 -24.30 -6.12 -13.11
C GLU A 78 -23.30 -5.55 -14.13
N THR A 79 -22.20 -4.93 -13.67
CA THR A 79 -21.20 -4.33 -14.55
C THR A 79 -20.66 -5.27 -15.65
N PRO A 80 -20.38 -6.57 -15.40
CA PRO A 80 -19.96 -7.50 -16.44
C PRO A 80 -20.99 -7.66 -17.56
N ASN A 81 -22.28 -7.60 -17.24
CA ASN A 81 -23.40 -7.76 -18.16
C ASN A 81 -23.67 -6.52 -19.02
N LEU A 82 -23.05 -5.38 -18.70
CA LEU A 82 -23.21 -4.15 -19.48
C LEU A 82 -22.64 -4.29 -20.89
N HIS A 83 -23.34 -3.67 -21.85
CA HIS A 83 -22.86 -3.51 -23.22
C HIS A 83 -21.50 -2.76 -23.22
N PRO A 84 -20.55 -3.11 -24.11
CA PRO A 84 -19.26 -2.43 -24.19
C PRO A 84 -19.37 -0.90 -24.29
N ASP A 85 -20.31 -0.38 -25.08
CA ASP A 85 -20.52 1.06 -25.23
C ASP A 85 -20.99 1.73 -23.92
N ASP A 86 -21.82 1.04 -23.14
CA ASP A 86 -22.26 1.54 -21.84
C ASP A 86 -21.09 1.57 -20.86
N LYS A 87 -20.20 0.56 -20.88
CA LYS A 87 -18.96 0.57 -20.08
C LYS A 87 -18.09 1.77 -20.41
N VAL A 88 -17.95 2.11 -21.69
CA VAL A 88 -17.21 3.31 -22.13
C VAL A 88 -17.90 4.59 -21.65
N ARG A 89 -19.22 4.69 -21.81
CA ARG A 89 -20.01 5.83 -21.34
C ARG A 89 -19.90 6.03 -19.83
N PHE A 90 -20.08 4.98 -19.04
CA PHE A 90 -19.96 5.05 -17.58
C PHE A 90 -18.55 5.43 -17.13
N ARG A 91 -17.51 4.91 -17.79
CA ARG A 91 -16.12 5.32 -17.50
C ARG A 91 -15.89 6.80 -17.79
N LYS A 92 -16.41 7.33 -18.90
CA LYS A 92 -16.33 8.75 -19.23
C LYS A 92 -17.06 9.61 -18.20
N ASN A 93 -18.27 9.22 -17.81
CA ASN A 93 -19.06 9.93 -16.81
C ASN A 93 -18.38 9.92 -15.44
N GLY A 94 -17.86 8.76 -15.01
CA GLY A 94 -17.09 8.62 -13.77
C GLY A 94 -15.84 9.50 -13.76
N LEU A 95 -15.09 9.55 -14.87
CA LEU A 95 -13.94 10.44 -15.00
C LEU A 95 -14.32 11.92 -14.85
N LEU A 96 -15.40 12.36 -15.50
CA LEU A 96 -15.91 13.73 -15.39
C LEU A 96 -16.34 14.07 -13.95
N PHE A 97 -17.01 13.14 -13.27
CA PHE A 97 -17.40 13.29 -11.87
C PHE A 97 -16.17 13.40 -10.94
N LEU A 98 -15.18 12.52 -11.08
CA LEU A 98 -13.94 12.59 -10.27
C LEU A 98 -13.18 13.91 -10.52
N ALA A 99 -13.16 14.39 -11.78
CA ALA A 99 -12.54 15.67 -12.12
C ALA A 99 -13.28 16.86 -11.49
N SER A 100 -14.62 16.84 -11.44
CA SER A 100 -15.41 17.90 -10.79
C SER A 100 -15.24 17.91 -9.28
N MET A 101 -14.85 16.78 -8.66
CA MET A 101 -14.49 16.71 -7.24
C MET A 101 -13.09 17.28 -6.95
N LYS A 102 -12.10 17.04 -7.82
CA LYS A 102 -10.72 17.54 -7.64
C LYS A 102 -10.59 19.07 -7.66
N GLY A 103 -11.57 19.78 -8.21
CA GLY A 103 -11.60 21.25 -8.28
C GLY A 103 -12.27 21.95 -7.10
N ARG A 104 -12.91 21.23 -6.18
CA ARG A 104 -13.52 21.83 -4.98
C ARG A 104 -12.46 22.01 -3.90
N LYS A 105 -11.91 23.23 -3.79
CA LYS A 105 -11.37 23.72 -2.52
C LYS A 105 -12.56 23.85 -1.56
N THR A 106 -12.72 22.90 -0.65
CA THR A 106 -13.36 23.16 0.64
C THR A 106 -12.33 23.77 1.57
#